data_AF-A0A392W0Z6-F1
#
_entry.id   AF-A0A392W0Z6-F1
#
_cell.length_a   1.000
_cell.length_b   1.000
_cell.length_c   1.000
_cell.angle_alpha   90.00
_cell.angle_beta   90.00
_cell.angle_gamma   90.00
#
_symmetry.space_group_name_H-M   'P 1'
#
loop_
_entity.id
_entity.type
_entity.pdbx_description
1 polymer ?
#
loop_
_entity_poly.entity_id
_entity_poly.type
_entity_poly.pdbx_seq_one_letter_code
_entity_poly.pdbx_strand_id
1 'polypeptide(L)' 'MFKGEFLRKYLPADIKNKKLMEFMELKQGNMSVAEYAVKFESLCVFCPHYNTLEA' A
#
# COMPACT_ATOMS: atom_id res chain seq x y z
N MET A 1 0.96 3.66 -15.56
CA MET A 1 -0.51 3.51 -15.71
C MET A 1 -1.00 2.06 -15.64
N PHE A 2 -0.42 1.10 -16.37
CA PHE A 2 -0.91 -0.31 -16.41
C PHE A 2 -1.08 -0.97 -15.03
N LYS A 3 -0.09 -0.86 -14.15
CA LYS A 3 -0.09 -1.54 -12.83
C LYS A 3 -1.26 -1.10 -11.93
N GLY A 4 -1.59 0.20 -11.91
CA GLY A 4 -2.70 0.73 -11.12
C GLY A 4 -4.07 0.31 -11.67
N GLU A 5 -4.23 0.32 -13.00
CA GLU A 5 -5.45 -0.14 -13.67
C GLU A 5 -5.67 -1.65 -13.51
N PHE A 6 -4.60 -2.43 -13.63
CA PHE A 6 -4.61 -3.88 -13.44
C PHE A 6 -5.06 -4.25 -12.02
N LEU A 7 -4.47 -3.61 -11.00
CA LEU A 7 -4.87 -3.82 -9.61
C LEU A 7 -6.33 -3.38 -9.38
N ARG A 8 -6.78 -2.28 -9.98
CA ARG A 8 -8.18 -1.86 -9.86
C ARG A 8 -9.18 -2.86 -10.47
N LYS A 9 -8.83 -3.46 -11.61
CA LYS A 9 -9.72 -4.34 -12.38
C LYS A 9 -9.71 -5.79 -11.90
N TYR A 10 -8.56 -6.28 -11.42
CA TYR A 10 -8.36 -7.69 -11.11
C TYR A 10 -8.10 -7.98 -9.63
N LEU A 11 -7.87 -6.97 -8.78
CA LEU A 11 -7.73 -7.17 -7.34
C LEU A 11 -9.11 -7.02 -6.67
N PRO A 12 -9.62 -8.07 -6.00
CA PRO A 12 -10.87 -7.99 -5.24
C PRO A 12 -10.85 -6.85 -4.23
N ALA A 13 -11.96 -6.13 -4.09
CA ALA A 13 -12.10 -5.00 -3.16
C ALA A 13 -11.72 -5.39 -1.72
N ASP A 14 -12.04 -6.61 -1.29
CA ASP A 14 -11.72 -7.12 0.05
C ASP A 14 -10.21 -7.24 0.29
N ILE A 15 -9.45 -7.63 -0.73
CA ILE A 15 -7.99 -7.74 -0.64
C ILE A 15 -7.37 -6.34 -0.57
N LYS A 16 -7.89 -5.39 -1.36
CA LYS A 16 -7.46 -4.00 -1.31
C LYS A 16 -7.75 -3.36 0.06
N ASN A 17 -8.95 -3.58 0.60
CA ASN A 17 -9.35 -3.05 1.91
C ASN A 17 -8.50 -3.64 3.04
N LYS A 18 -8.19 -4.94 3.00
CA LYS A 18 -7.26 -5.56 3.95
C LYS A 18 -5.87 -4.94 3.89
N LYS A 19 -5.33 -4.71 2.68
CA LYS A 19 -4.02 -4.08 2.51
C LYS A 19 -3.99 -2.61 2.95
N LEU A 20 -5.08 -1.89 2.74
CA LEU A 20 -5.24 -0.52 3.24
C LEU A 20 -5.29 -0.49 4.78
N MET A 21 -6.04 -1.39 5.42
CA MET A 21 -6.06 -1.49 6.87
C MET A 21 -4.68 -1.86 7.42
N GLU A 22 -4.00 -2.83 6.80
CA GLU A 22 -2.62 -3.22 7.15
C GLU A 22 -1.65 -2.03 7.05
N PHE A 23 -1.81 -1.17 6.04
CA PHE A 23 -1.05 0.07 5.89
C PHE A 23 -1.37 1.09 6.99
N MET A 24 -2.65 1.35 7.25
CA MET A 24 -3.08 2.34 8.25
C MET A 24 -2.64 1.96 9.67
N GLU A 25 -2.56 0.66 9.96
CA GLU A 25 -2.09 0.14 11.25
C GLU A 25 -0.57 -0.11 11.28
N LEU A 26 0.15 0.12 10.18
CA LEU A 26 1.58 -0.14 10.08
C LEU A 26 2.39 0.78 11.01
N LYS A 27 2.88 0.21 12.11
CA LYS A 27 3.82 0.83 13.04
C LYS A 27 5.19 0.17 12.90
N GLN A 28 6.27 0.93 13.08
CA GLN A 28 7.63 0.37 13.06
C GLN A 28 7.80 -0.72 14.13
N GLY A 29 7.34 -0.48 15.36
CA GLY A 29 7.49 -1.43 16.46
C GLY A 29 8.96 -1.80 16.67
N ASN A 30 9.27 -3.09 16.61
CA ASN A 30 10.62 -3.63 16.76
C ASN A 30 11.38 -3.79 15.43
N MET A 31 10.78 -3.41 14.29
CA MET A 31 11.44 -3.49 12.98
C MET A 31 12.56 -2.46 12.89
N SER A 32 13.64 -2.83 12.20
CA SER A 32 14.62 -1.85 11.77
C SER A 32 13.98 -0.86 10.79
N VAL A 33 14.58 0.33 10.67
CA VAL A 33 14.09 1.36 9.74
C VAL A 33 14.06 0.83 8.30
N ALA A 34 15.03 0.01 7.91
CA ALA A 34 15.09 -0.59 6.58
C ALA A 34 13.93 -1.56 6.32
N GLU A 35 13.63 -2.45 7.27
CA GLU A 35 12.51 -3.40 7.15
C GLU A 35 11.16 -2.68 7.14
N TYR A 36 11.03 -1.64 7.96
CA TYR A 36 9.83 -0.81 7.96
C TYR A 36 9.64 -0.09 6.60
N ALA A 37 10.71 0.49 6.05
CA ALA A 37 10.66 1.19 4.76
C ALA A 37 10.20 0.26 3.63
N VAL A 38 10.77 -0.94 3.52
CA VAL A 38 10.36 -1.94 2.52
C VAL A 38 8.87 -2.30 2.69
N LYS A 39 8.42 -2.50 3.94
CA LYS A 39 7.01 -2.82 4.21
C LYS A 39 6.09 -1.64 3.88
N PHE A 40 6.49 -0.42 4.20
CA PHE A 40 5.78 0.81 3.88
C PHE A 40 5.61 0.98 2.37
N GLU A 41 6.68 0.88 1.60
CA GLU A 41 6.64 1.00 0.12
C GLU A 41 5.75 -0.07 -0.52
N SER A 42 5.76 -1.29 0.03
CA SER A 42 4.91 -2.38 -0.47
C SER A 42 3.42 -2.15 -0.25
N LEU A 43 3.06 -1.36 0.77
CA LEU A 43 1.69 -1.13 1.20
C LEU A 43 1.14 0.24 0.77
N CYS A 44 2.00 1.26 0.60
CA CYS A 44 1.57 2.61 0.23
C CYS A 44 0.89 2.67 -1.15
N VAL A 45 1.23 1.74 -2.06
CA VAL A 45 0.62 1.59 -3.39
C VAL A 45 -0.88 1.28 -3.36
N PHE A 46 -1.41 0.83 -2.21
CA PHE A 46 -2.82 0.56 -2.01
C PHE A 46 -3.58 1.78 -1.46
N CYS A 47 -2.87 2.83 -1.02
CA CYS A 47 -3.46 4.05 -0.53
C CYS A 47 -3.86 4.99 -1.68
N PRO A 48 -5.13 5.37 -1.81
CA PRO A 48 -5.59 6.25 -2.90
C PRO A 48 -4.96 7.65 -2.86
N HIS A 49 -4.52 8.12 -1.68
CA HIS A 49 -3.94 9.46 -1.49
C HIS A 49 -2.43 9.55 -1.77
N TYR A 50 -1.72 8.44 -1.84
CA TYR A 50 -0.28 8.43 -2.19
C TYR A 50 -0.08 8.47 -3.71
N ASN A 51 -1.00 7.90 -4.48
CA ASN A 51 -0.97 7.96 -5.96
C ASN A 51 -1.31 9.36 -6.52
N THR A 52 -1.67 10.34 -5.68
CA THR A 52 -1.97 11.73 -6.09
C THR A 52 -0.81 12.70 -5.89
N LEU A 53 0.29 12.29 -5.24
CA LEU A 53 1.48 13.15 -5.07
C LEU A 53 2.48 13.06 -6.24
N GLU A 54 2.25 12.16 -7.19
CA GLU A 54 2.91 12.18 -8.50
C GLU A 54 1.85 12.23 -9.60
N ALA A 55 1.37 13.43 -9.90
CA ALA A 55 0.73 13.79 -11.16
C ALA A 55 1.49 15.00 -11.75
#